data_AF-W2RJY1-F1
#
_entry.id   AF-W2RJY1-F1
#
_cell.length_a   1.000
_cell.length_b   1.000
_cell.length_c   1.000
_cell.angle_alpha   90.00
_cell.angle_beta   90.00
_cell.angle_gamma   90.00
#
_symmetry.space_group_name_H-M   'P 1'
#
loop_
_entity.id
_entity.type
_entity.pdbx_description
1 polymer ?
#
loop_
_entity_poly.entity_id
_entity_poly.type
_entity_poly.pdbx_seq_one_letter_code
_entity_poly.pdbx_strand_id
1 'polypeptide(L)'
;MNVPVHESEEITPPSSLRGPPLTPPPTDEKEARDTRDILRRVAEHKPGSAVSTIHKVDKDSWAAVSPFLRQKDKLRIDYLPSAQCIVCRMPTKVHEQFSRSLSGRIVEQLRLLSQGSGSAADFAKGIRDVGSATIRPRDPEYGTHDPDSSFQHLNSPMPTVIIEVAHSQNGRRLRTLAEEYLLGSDLAIRVVVGIDIEYSKSKRAAFSVWRAELQGPEGDKAWVVEPTVADQIFRNDDGEPHSDQKAGLNLRLEDFADERTCRTFEDIDEDISVSSNELYQYLEDAEAIAKMADSTQTERNPRIKKRRRTQTPEEQLDDCDEDAYAKDEEHVSKRRDLDDASYKRSSSEYT
;
A
#
# COMPACT_ATOMS: atom_id res chain seq x y z
N MET A 1 -28.47 -59.69 75.43
CA MET A 1 -28.14 -60.96 74.75
C MET A 1 -26.91 -60.70 73.89
N ASN A 2 -25.89 -61.55 74.09
CA ASN A 2 -24.59 -61.54 73.45
C ASN A 2 -24.67 -61.65 71.93
N VAL A 3 -23.82 -60.93 71.19
CA VAL A 3 -22.78 -61.47 70.26
C VAL A 3 -21.68 -60.40 70.07
N PRO A 4 -20.38 -60.73 70.16
CA PRO A 4 -19.26 -59.86 69.80
C PRO A 4 -18.69 -60.12 68.38
N VAL A 5 -18.04 -59.07 67.86
CA VAL A 5 -16.83 -59.01 66.99
C VAL A 5 -16.89 -59.66 65.59
N HIS A 6 -16.70 -58.81 64.58
CA HIS A 6 -15.74 -59.09 63.51
C HIS A 6 -14.91 -57.83 63.24
N GLU A 7 -13.60 -57.99 63.28
CA GLU A 7 -12.56 -56.99 63.00
C GLU A 7 -12.70 -56.47 61.56
N SER A 8 -12.64 -55.14 61.41
CA SER A 8 -12.48 -54.47 60.13
C SER A 8 -11.09 -53.83 60.10
N GLU A 9 -10.23 -54.38 59.23
CA GLU A 9 -8.87 -53.93 58.96
C GLU A 9 -8.83 -52.44 58.60
N GLU A 10 -7.96 -51.70 59.28
CA GLU A 10 -7.55 -50.35 58.90
C GLU A 10 -6.78 -50.40 57.57
N ILE A 11 -7.39 -49.90 56.50
CA ILE A 11 -6.70 -49.64 55.23
C ILE A 11 -6.41 -48.15 55.13
N THR A 12 -5.17 -47.78 55.48
CA THR A 12 -4.59 -46.46 55.22
C THR A 12 -4.44 -46.25 53.70
N PRO A 13 -4.92 -45.14 53.10
CA PRO A 13 -4.63 -44.86 51.70
C PRO A 13 -3.18 -44.40 51.53
N PRO A 14 -2.50 -44.75 50.42
CA PRO A 14 -1.10 -44.42 50.23
C PRO A 14 -0.92 -42.92 49.96
N SER A 15 0.04 -42.32 50.66
CA SER A 15 0.62 -41.02 50.33
C SER A 15 1.24 -41.07 48.93
N SER A 16 0.60 -40.43 47.95
CA SER A 16 1.22 -40.17 46.65
C SER A 16 0.99 -38.72 46.21
N LEU A 17 2.10 -37.97 46.25
CA LEU A 17 2.48 -36.89 45.31
C LEU A 17 1.62 -35.62 45.31
N ARG A 18 1.83 -34.75 46.32
CA ARG A 18 1.69 -33.30 46.14
C ARG A 18 2.84 -32.78 45.27
N GLY A 19 2.64 -32.74 43.95
CA GLY A 19 3.35 -31.79 43.10
C GLY A 19 2.64 -30.43 43.18
N PRO A 20 3.36 -29.29 43.16
CA PRO A 20 2.72 -27.99 42.94
C PRO A 20 1.96 -28.02 41.60
N PRO A 21 0.89 -27.21 41.44
CA PRO A 21 0.19 -27.13 40.16
C PRO A 21 1.23 -26.82 39.07
N LEU A 22 1.22 -27.61 38.00
CA LEU A 22 2.02 -27.37 36.82
C LEU A 22 1.77 -25.92 36.38
N THR A 23 2.74 -25.04 36.63
CA THR A 23 2.75 -23.73 36.02
C THR A 23 2.64 -23.94 34.50
N PRO A 24 1.78 -23.18 33.81
CA PRO A 24 1.78 -23.22 32.34
C PRO A 24 3.21 -22.96 31.84
N PRO A 25 3.61 -23.54 30.70
CA PRO A 25 4.94 -23.33 30.15
C PRO A 25 5.21 -21.83 30.01
N PRO A 26 6.49 -21.43 29.98
CA PRO A 26 6.89 -20.03 29.86
C PRO A 26 6.08 -19.36 28.73
N THR A 27 5.57 -18.15 28.99
CA THR A 27 4.80 -17.35 28.03
C THR A 27 5.43 -17.36 26.63
N ASP A 28 6.77 -17.33 26.59
CA ASP A 28 7.62 -17.42 25.40
C ASP A 28 7.36 -18.63 24.49
N GLU A 29 7.06 -19.82 25.05
CA GLU A 29 6.75 -21.01 24.24
C GLU A 29 5.39 -20.91 23.55
N LYS A 30 4.43 -20.27 24.22
CA LYS A 30 3.09 -20.04 23.67
C LYS A 30 3.16 -18.97 22.58
N GLU A 31 3.83 -17.85 22.85
CA GLU A 31 4.07 -16.78 21.89
C GLU A 31 4.83 -17.28 20.66
N ALA A 32 5.85 -18.12 20.83
CA ALA A 32 6.58 -18.72 19.71
C ALA A 32 5.72 -19.66 18.86
N ARG A 33 4.77 -20.40 19.46
CA ARG A 33 3.82 -21.25 18.73
C ARG A 33 2.79 -20.41 17.98
N ASP A 34 2.24 -19.39 18.63
CA ASP A 34 1.26 -18.47 18.03
C ASP A 34 1.88 -17.70 16.85
N THR A 35 3.13 -17.23 17.02
CA THR A 35 3.93 -16.61 15.95
C THR A 35 4.13 -17.54 14.76
N ARG A 36 4.56 -18.79 14.99
CA ARG A 36 4.74 -19.79 13.92
C ARG A 36 3.45 -20.14 13.21
N ASP A 37 2.34 -20.21 13.95
CA ASP A 37 1.03 -20.53 13.39
C ASP A 37 0.50 -19.38 12.52
N ILE A 38 0.69 -18.12 12.93
CA ILE A 38 0.36 -16.94 12.11
C ILE A 38 1.21 -16.94 10.84
N LEU A 39 2.53 -17.11 10.95
CA LEU A 39 3.42 -17.15 9.79
C LEU A 39 3.07 -18.27 8.81
N ARG A 40 2.66 -19.45 9.32
CA ARG A 40 2.19 -20.57 8.50
C ARG A 40 0.90 -20.21 7.76
N ARG A 41 -0.11 -19.68 8.46
CA ARG A 41 -1.39 -19.27 7.84
C ARG A 41 -1.20 -18.22 6.75
N VAL A 42 -0.29 -17.27 6.96
CA VAL A 42 0.07 -16.26 5.96
C VAL A 42 0.89 -16.86 4.81
N ALA A 43 1.75 -17.84 5.07
CA ALA A 43 2.53 -18.54 4.04
C ALA A 43 1.69 -19.46 3.14
N GLU A 44 0.61 -20.02 3.67
CA GLU A 44 -0.36 -20.84 2.92
C GLU A 44 -1.22 -20.01 1.95
N HIS A 45 -1.17 -18.69 2.05
CA HIS A 45 -1.87 -17.79 1.14
C HIS A 45 -1.30 -17.89 -0.29
N LYS A 46 -2.14 -18.29 -1.25
CA LYS A 46 -1.72 -18.52 -2.63
C LYS A 46 -1.54 -17.18 -3.38
N PRO A 47 -0.38 -16.96 -4.05
CA PRO A 47 -0.20 -15.81 -4.92
C PRO A 47 -1.25 -15.79 -6.03
N GLY A 48 -1.91 -14.65 -6.24
CA GLY A 48 -2.93 -14.46 -7.29
C GLY A 48 -4.35 -14.89 -6.90
N SER A 49 -4.58 -15.33 -5.66
CA SER A 49 -5.93 -15.42 -5.11
C SER A 49 -6.52 -14.02 -5.00
N ALA A 50 -7.68 -13.77 -5.63
CA ALA A 50 -8.39 -12.48 -5.54
C ALA A 50 -9.00 -12.21 -4.14
N VAL A 51 -8.94 -13.19 -3.24
CA VAL A 51 -9.52 -13.13 -1.90
C VAL A 51 -8.45 -12.70 -0.90
N SER A 52 -8.59 -11.51 -0.33
CA SER A 52 -7.81 -11.09 0.84
C SER A 52 -8.10 -11.99 2.05
N THR A 53 -7.08 -12.41 2.80
CA THR A 53 -7.30 -13.15 4.05
C THR A 53 -7.12 -12.25 5.27
N ILE A 54 -7.89 -12.53 6.32
CA ILE A 54 -7.81 -11.82 7.59
C ILE A 54 -7.40 -12.82 8.65
N HIS A 55 -6.43 -12.44 9.46
CA HIS A 55 -6.05 -13.20 10.62
C HIS A 55 -6.12 -12.30 11.85
N LYS A 56 -6.84 -12.74 12.89
CA LYS A 56 -6.83 -12.08 14.19
C LYS A 56 -5.43 -12.19 14.80
N VAL A 57 -4.85 -11.05 15.12
CA VAL A 57 -3.48 -10.89 15.61
C VAL A 57 -3.50 -9.68 16.53
N ASP A 58 -3.15 -9.85 17.79
CA ASP A 58 -3.01 -8.72 18.72
C ASP A 58 -1.70 -7.95 18.50
N LYS A 59 -1.51 -6.86 19.25
CA LYS A 59 -0.38 -5.94 19.10
C LYS A 59 0.97 -6.61 19.37
N ASP A 60 1.03 -7.48 20.39
CA ASP A 60 2.26 -8.15 20.80
C ASP A 60 2.65 -9.22 19.77
N SER A 61 1.69 -10.01 19.33
CA SER A 61 1.85 -10.99 18.26
C SER A 61 2.26 -10.31 16.95
N TRP A 62 1.68 -9.15 16.62
CA TRP A 62 2.06 -8.36 15.44
C TRP A 62 3.52 -7.87 15.53
N ALA A 63 3.92 -7.34 16.69
CA ALA A 63 5.30 -6.91 16.91
C ALA A 63 6.29 -8.07 16.66
N ALA A 64 5.94 -9.29 17.08
CA ALA A 64 6.74 -10.48 16.86
C ALA A 64 6.78 -10.94 15.39
N VAL A 65 5.65 -10.91 14.64
CA VAL A 65 5.61 -11.45 13.27
C VAL A 65 5.96 -10.44 12.17
N SER A 66 5.78 -9.14 12.42
CA SER A 66 5.89 -8.10 11.38
C SER A 66 7.25 -8.06 10.66
N PRO A 67 8.42 -8.26 11.32
CA PRO A 67 9.71 -8.22 10.62
C PRO A 67 9.85 -9.34 9.59
N PHE A 68 9.25 -10.51 9.84
CA PHE A 68 9.29 -11.66 8.94
C PHE A 68 8.30 -11.52 7.80
N LEU A 69 7.14 -10.93 8.08
CA LEU A 69 6.06 -10.75 7.12
C LEU A 69 6.37 -9.67 6.09
N ARG A 70 7.05 -8.58 6.48
CA ARG A 70 7.46 -7.49 5.59
C ARG A 70 8.53 -7.86 4.57
N GLN A 71 9.23 -9.00 4.74
CA GLN A 71 10.23 -9.49 3.78
C GLN A 71 9.60 -10.27 2.60
N LYS A 72 8.27 -10.42 2.57
CA LYS A 72 7.59 -11.16 1.50
C LYS A 72 7.10 -10.19 0.41
N ASP A 73 7.92 -9.97 -0.60
CA ASP A 73 7.72 -9.01 -1.71
C ASP A 73 6.40 -9.14 -2.50
N LYS A 74 5.64 -10.23 -2.32
CA LYS A 74 4.41 -10.51 -3.07
C LYS A 74 3.13 -10.27 -2.29
N LEU A 75 3.21 -10.05 -0.98
CA LEU A 75 2.05 -9.93 -0.11
C LEU A 75 2.02 -8.51 0.48
N ARG A 76 0.95 -7.76 0.21
CA ARG A 76 0.71 -6.50 0.93
C ARG A 76 0.06 -6.85 2.26
N ILE A 77 0.59 -6.31 3.35
CA ILE A 77 0.17 -6.69 4.71
C ILE A 77 -0.13 -5.43 5.48
N ASP A 78 -1.42 -5.22 5.73
CA ASP A 78 -1.89 -4.16 6.60
C ASP A 78 -2.17 -4.75 7.97
N TYR A 79 -1.74 -4.05 9.02
CA TYR A 79 -2.16 -4.37 10.38
C TYR A 79 -3.08 -3.27 10.87
N LEU A 80 -4.30 -3.65 11.26
CA LEU A 80 -5.33 -2.76 11.81
C LEU A 80 -5.33 -2.94 13.34
N PRO A 81 -4.69 -2.07 14.13
CA PRO A 81 -4.59 -2.26 15.57
C PRO A 81 -5.94 -2.15 16.25
N SER A 82 -6.80 -1.24 15.76
CA SER A 82 -8.17 -1.04 16.20
C SER A 82 -8.99 -2.33 16.15
N ALA A 83 -8.80 -3.11 15.08
CA ALA A 83 -9.49 -4.37 14.84
C ALA A 83 -8.71 -5.61 15.30
N GLN A 84 -7.47 -5.43 15.78
CA GLN A 84 -6.51 -6.48 16.13
C GLN A 84 -6.46 -7.58 15.06
N CYS A 85 -6.20 -7.18 13.82
CA CYS A 85 -6.06 -8.13 12.72
C CYS A 85 -5.04 -7.70 11.68
N ILE A 86 -4.45 -8.69 11.03
CA ILE A 86 -3.70 -8.51 9.79
C ILE A 86 -4.63 -8.77 8.60
N VAL A 87 -4.50 -7.94 7.57
CA VAL A 87 -5.14 -8.12 6.27
C VAL A 87 -4.03 -8.41 5.27
N CYS A 88 -4.06 -9.62 4.73
CA CYS A 88 -3.16 -10.05 3.67
C CYS A 88 -3.86 -9.79 2.33
N ARG A 89 -3.37 -8.81 1.58
CA ARG A 89 -3.85 -8.47 0.24
C ARG A 89 -2.90 -9.00 -0.83
N MET A 90 -3.47 -9.60 -1.86
CA MET A 90 -2.78 -9.95 -3.09
C MET A 90 -3.35 -9.07 -4.21
N PRO A 91 -2.61 -8.03 -4.65
CA PRO A 91 -3.01 -7.26 -5.81
C PRO A 91 -3.20 -8.20 -7.01
N THR A 92 -4.36 -8.11 -7.65
CA THR A 92 -4.62 -8.81 -8.92
C THR A 92 -4.08 -7.98 -10.08
N LYS A 93 -3.95 -8.58 -11.27
CA LYS A 93 -3.60 -7.82 -12.48
C LYS A 93 -4.62 -6.70 -12.75
N VAL A 94 -5.90 -6.96 -12.49
CA VAL A 94 -6.98 -5.97 -12.67
C VAL A 94 -6.80 -4.80 -11.72
N HIS A 95 -6.54 -5.09 -10.44
CA HIS A 95 -6.29 -4.09 -9.41
C HIS A 95 -5.11 -3.18 -9.76
N GLU A 96 -3.96 -3.77 -10.10
CA GLU A 96 -2.75 -3.02 -10.43
C GLU A 96 -2.93 -2.17 -11.70
N GLN A 97 -3.60 -2.71 -12.72
CA GLN A 97 -3.83 -1.98 -13.97
C GLN A 97 -4.84 -0.85 -13.78
N PHE A 98 -5.94 -1.09 -13.05
CA PHE A 98 -6.92 -0.07 -12.72
C PHE A 98 -6.30 1.07 -11.93
N SER A 99 -5.55 0.75 -10.86
CA SER A 99 -4.87 1.74 -10.01
C SER A 99 -3.92 2.59 -10.85
N ARG A 100 -3.10 1.97 -11.71
CA ARG A 100 -2.19 2.69 -12.62
C ARG A 100 -2.91 3.63 -13.58
N SER A 101 -4.03 3.21 -14.18
CA SER A 101 -4.80 4.07 -15.08
C SER A 101 -5.37 5.28 -14.34
N LEU A 102 -5.95 5.06 -13.15
CA LEU A 102 -6.48 6.14 -12.32
C LEU A 102 -5.38 7.13 -11.90
N SER A 103 -4.27 6.64 -11.34
CA SER A 103 -3.16 7.51 -10.93
C SER A 103 -2.54 8.23 -12.13
N GLY A 104 -2.40 7.54 -13.27
CA GLY A 104 -1.91 8.14 -14.52
C GLY A 104 -2.77 9.32 -14.97
N ARG A 105 -4.09 9.21 -14.85
CA ARG A 105 -5.02 10.30 -15.21
C ARG A 105 -4.90 11.51 -14.28
N ILE A 106 -4.71 11.27 -12.98
CA ILE A 106 -4.46 12.33 -11.99
C ILE A 106 -3.13 13.03 -12.31
N VAL A 107 -2.06 12.25 -12.54
CA VAL A 107 -0.74 12.79 -12.91
C VAL A 107 -0.80 13.60 -14.20
N GLU A 108 -1.57 13.15 -15.20
CA GLU A 108 -1.75 13.90 -16.45
C GLU A 108 -2.37 15.28 -16.21
N GLN A 109 -3.44 15.36 -15.42
CA GLN A 109 -4.08 16.63 -15.09
C GLN A 109 -3.17 17.55 -14.29
N LEU A 110 -2.47 17.01 -13.28
CA LEU A 110 -1.45 17.75 -12.52
C LEU A 110 -0.35 18.30 -13.44
N ARG A 111 0.08 17.51 -14.43
CA ARG A 111 1.07 17.94 -15.43
C ARG A 111 0.53 19.08 -16.28
N LEU A 112 -0.73 19.02 -16.72
CA LEU A 112 -1.35 20.09 -17.50
C LEU A 112 -1.47 21.38 -16.67
N LEU A 113 -1.91 21.30 -15.42
CA LEU A 113 -1.95 22.45 -14.51
C LEU A 113 -0.56 23.06 -14.30
N SER A 114 0.47 22.21 -14.16
CA SER A 114 1.85 22.66 -13.95
C SER A 114 2.46 23.45 -15.11
N GLN A 115 1.87 23.34 -16.32
CA GLN A 115 2.27 24.10 -17.52
C GLN A 115 1.65 25.49 -17.59
N GLY A 116 0.67 25.78 -16.73
CA GLY A 116 0.05 27.09 -16.63
C GLY A 116 0.96 28.15 -15.99
N SER A 117 0.36 29.26 -15.62
CA SER A 117 1.01 30.37 -14.91
C SER A 117 0.28 30.63 -13.59
N GLY A 118 1.02 31.09 -12.57
CA GLY A 118 0.45 31.44 -11.28
C GLY A 118 0.66 30.37 -10.22
N SER A 119 0.07 30.62 -9.05
CA SER A 119 0.24 29.83 -7.84
C SER A 119 -0.14 28.37 -8.00
N ALA A 120 -1.30 28.09 -8.62
CA ALA A 120 -1.78 26.73 -8.87
C ALA A 120 -0.81 25.92 -9.74
N ALA A 121 -0.20 26.54 -10.75
CA ALA A 121 0.80 25.89 -11.59
C ALA A 121 2.08 25.57 -10.79
N ASP A 122 2.54 26.49 -9.95
CA ASP A 122 3.72 26.29 -9.11
C ASP A 122 3.48 25.24 -8.01
N PHE A 123 2.29 25.24 -7.41
CA PHE A 123 1.84 24.20 -6.49
C PHE A 123 1.81 22.83 -7.18
N ALA A 124 1.19 22.75 -8.38
CA ALA A 124 1.12 21.50 -9.13
C ALA A 124 2.49 20.91 -9.50
N LYS A 125 3.49 21.76 -9.79
CA LYS A 125 4.89 21.33 -10.02
C LYS A 125 5.50 20.64 -8.81
N GLY A 126 5.01 20.93 -7.61
CA GLY A 126 5.48 20.33 -6.37
C GLY A 126 4.86 18.97 -6.06
N ILE A 127 3.85 18.51 -6.79
CA ILE A 127 3.15 17.25 -6.48
C ILE A 127 3.85 16.07 -7.15
N ARG A 128 4.01 14.97 -6.41
CA ARG A 128 4.59 13.70 -6.88
C ARG A 128 3.64 12.54 -6.59
N ASP A 129 3.51 11.64 -7.56
CA ASP A 129 3.00 10.29 -7.31
C ASP A 129 4.12 9.50 -6.63
N VAL A 130 3.88 9.08 -5.39
CA VAL A 130 4.82 8.28 -4.59
C VAL A 130 4.37 6.82 -4.48
N GLY A 131 3.34 6.44 -5.23
CA GLY A 131 2.90 5.08 -5.43
C GLY A 131 2.51 4.38 -4.14
N SER A 132 2.98 3.15 -3.98
CA SER A 132 2.63 2.25 -2.87
C SER A 132 3.64 2.27 -1.72
N ALA A 133 4.33 3.39 -1.51
CA ALA A 133 5.32 3.49 -0.45
C ALA A 133 4.67 3.37 0.94
N THR A 134 5.28 2.59 1.83
CA THR A 134 4.77 2.36 3.19
C THR A 134 4.58 3.66 3.97
N ILE A 135 3.35 3.87 4.45
CA ILE A 135 3.00 5.00 5.31
C ILE A 135 2.99 4.53 6.75
N ARG A 136 3.79 5.20 7.58
CA ARG A 136 3.82 4.98 9.03
C ARG A 136 2.95 6.04 9.71
N PRO A 137 2.13 5.65 10.69
CA PRO A 137 1.29 6.59 11.41
C PRO A 137 2.16 7.44 12.34
N ARG A 138 1.67 8.64 12.68
CA ARG A 138 2.24 9.47 13.75
C ARG A 138 1.82 8.98 15.11
N ASP A 139 0.59 8.47 15.22
CA ASP A 139 0.04 7.90 16.43
C ASP A 139 0.19 6.36 16.43
N PRO A 140 0.88 5.77 17.43
CA PRO A 140 1.13 4.32 17.52
C PRO A 140 -0.11 3.48 17.87
N GLU A 141 -1.27 4.09 18.07
CA GLU A 141 -2.57 3.40 18.13
C GLU A 141 -3.07 2.99 16.74
N TYR A 142 -2.51 3.55 15.66
CA TYR A 142 -2.90 3.27 14.28
C TYR A 142 -1.90 2.37 13.54
N GLY A 143 -2.36 1.82 12.42
CA GLY A 143 -1.63 0.85 11.62
C GLY A 143 -0.59 1.45 10.68
N THR A 144 0.35 0.62 10.25
CA THR A 144 1.22 0.91 9.10
C THR A 144 0.62 0.26 7.87
N HIS A 145 0.55 1.00 6.77
CA HIS A 145 -0.16 0.59 5.57
C HIS A 145 0.64 0.86 4.30
N ASP A 146 0.40 0.01 3.30
CA ASP A 146 0.98 0.15 1.96
C ASP A 146 -0.15 0.51 0.97
N PRO A 147 -0.33 1.80 0.63
CA PRO A 147 -1.43 2.23 -0.22
C PRO A 147 -1.33 1.67 -1.64
N ASP A 148 -2.43 1.71 -2.39
CA ASP A 148 -2.40 1.33 -3.80
C ASP A 148 -1.81 2.42 -4.69
N SER A 149 -2.08 3.68 -4.35
CA SER A 149 -1.36 4.85 -4.84
C SER A 149 -1.45 5.97 -3.81
N SER A 150 -0.48 6.88 -3.83
CA SER A 150 -0.47 8.03 -2.95
C SER A 150 0.25 9.21 -3.60
N PHE A 151 -0.17 10.42 -3.24
CA PHE A 151 0.39 11.65 -3.77
C PHE A 151 0.88 12.56 -2.66
N GLN A 152 2.01 13.21 -2.91
CA GLN A 152 2.69 14.06 -1.94
C GLN A 152 3.20 15.33 -2.62
N HIS A 153 2.90 16.48 -2.05
CA HIS A 153 3.61 17.72 -2.36
C HIS A 153 5.01 17.71 -1.72
N LEU A 154 6.03 18.22 -2.43
CA LEU A 154 7.43 18.22 -1.98
C LEU A 154 7.65 18.92 -0.61
N ASN A 155 6.79 19.89 -0.30
CA ASN A 155 6.83 20.62 0.98
C ASN A 155 6.01 19.95 2.09
N SER A 156 5.24 18.90 1.77
CA SER A 156 4.46 18.15 2.75
C SER A 156 5.29 17.03 3.38
N PRO A 157 5.11 16.77 4.69
CA PRO A 157 5.92 15.79 5.42
C PRO A 157 5.58 14.33 5.09
N MET A 158 4.42 14.09 4.49
CA MET A 158 3.92 12.77 4.09
C MET A 158 2.91 12.91 2.96
N PRO A 159 2.50 11.80 2.31
CA PRO A 159 1.44 11.83 1.31
C PRO A 159 0.14 12.38 1.89
N THR A 160 -0.66 13.06 1.08
CA THR A 160 -1.90 13.71 1.52
C THR A 160 -3.15 13.22 0.81
N VAL A 161 -3.00 12.62 -0.37
CA VAL A 161 -4.06 11.90 -1.08
C VAL A 161 -3.68 10.43 -1.14
N ILE A 162 -4.57 9.56 -0.67
CA ILE A 162 -4.42 8.11 -0.70
C ILE A 162 -5.49 7.50 -1.60
N ILE A 163 -5.12 6.51 -2.40
CA ILE A 163 -6.02 5.69 -3.19
C ILE A 163 -5.87 4.24 -2.76
N GLU A 164 -7.00 3.61 -2.45
CA GLU A 164 -7.13 2.20 -2.11
C GLU A 164 -8.15 1.55 -3.03
N VAL A 165 -7.80 0.40 -3.60
CA VAL A 165 -8.66 -0.39 -4.46
C VAL A 165 -8.91 -1.73 -3.76
N ALA A 166 -10.14 -1.92 -3.33
CA ALA A 166 -10.58 -3.11 -2.63
C ALA A 166 -11.52 -3.96 -3.49
N HIS A 167 -11.65 -5.21 -3.06
CA HIS A 167 -12.78 -6.04 -3.46
C HIS A 167 -13.99 -5.71 -2.57
N SER A 168 -15.18 -5.66 -3.15
CA SER A 168 -16.51 -5.45 -2.50
C SER A 168 -16.79 -6.13 -1.17
N GLN A 169 -16.16 -7.27 -0.90
CA GLN A 169 -16.27 -7.94 0.41
C GLN A 169 -15.59 -7.13 1.54
N ASN A 170 -14.84 -6.08 1.18
CA ASN A 170 -14.07 -5.21 2.05
C ASN A 170 -14.56 -3.76 2.04
N GLY A 171 -15.72 -3.41 1.45
CA GLY A 171 -16.21 -2.02 1.43
C GLY A 171 -16.33 -1.38 2.83
N ARG A 172 -16.80 -2.13 3.84
CA ARG A 172 -16.79 -1.68 5.25
C ARG A 172 -15.39 -1.42 5.80
N ARG A 173 -14.37 -2.10 5.25
CA ARG A 173 -12.97 -1.89 5.65
C ARG A 173 -12.35 -0.68 4.99
N LEU A 174 -12.81 -0.26 3.81
CA LEU A 174 -12.31 0.98 3.22
C LEU A 174 -12.58 2.17 4.15
N ARG A 175 -13.74 2.19 4.83
CA ARG A 175 -14.01 3.18 5.88
C ARG A 175 -13.01 3.08 7.04
N THR A 176 -12.81 1.90 7.61
CA THR A 176 -11.83 1.71 8.70
C THR A 176 -10.42 2.10 8.27
N LEU A 177 -10.02 1.76 7.05
CA LEU A 177 -8.70 2.10 6.52
C LEU A 177 -8.57 3.61 6.30
N ALA A 178 -9.63 4.28 5.84
CA ALA A 178 -9.68 5.73 5.77
C ALA A 178 -9.54 6.39 7.15
N GLU A 179 -10.17 5.84 8.18
CA GLU A 179 -9.99 6.25 9.58
C GLU A 179 -8.52 6.08 10.02
N GLU A 180 -7.90 4.93 9.73
CA GLU A 180 -6.50 4.70 10.10
C GLU A 180 -5.52 5.64 9.39
N TYR A 181 -5.74 5.95 8.12
CA TYR A 181 -4.94 6.93 7.40
C TYR A 181 -5.16 8.37 7.91
N LEU A 182 -6.40 8.84 7.94
CA LEU A 182 -6.71 10.24 8.27
C LEU A 182 -6.35 10.55 9.71
N LEU A 183 -6.84 9.76 10.67
CA LEU A 183 -6.60 10.00 12.09
C LEU A 183 -5.18 9.61 12.50
N GLY A 184 -4.66 8.48 11.99
CA GLY A 184 -3.31 8.02 12.32
C GLY A 184 -2.19 8.91 11.79
N SER A 185 -2.45 9.72 10.76
CA SER A 185 -1.51 10.72 10.24
C SER A 185 -1.58 12.07 10.97
N ASP A 186 -2.42 12.21 11.99
CA ASP A 186 -2.78 13.51 12.60
C ASP A 186 -3.28 14.51 11.55
N LEU A 187 -4.13 14.03 10.63
CA LEU A 187 -4.76 14.81 9.56
C LEU A 187 -3.79 15.44 8.55
N ALA A 188 -2.53 15.00 8.55
CA ALA A 188 -1.60 15.34 7.48
C ALA A 188 -2.06 14.70 6.16
N ILE A 189 -2.65 13.50 6.21
CA ILE A 189 -3.46 12.97 5.12
C ILE A 189 -4.78 13.74 5.09
N ARG A 190 -5.15 14.24 3.92
CA ARG A 190 -6.31 15.10 3.68
C ARG A 190 -7.49 14.32 3.11
N VAL A 191 -7.21 13.37 2.22
CA VAL A 191 -8.23 12.62 1.47
C VAL A 191 -7.82 11.17 1.31
N VAL A 192 -8.79 10.29 1.52
CA VAL A 192 -8.68 8.87 1.15
C VAL A 192 -9.78 8.55 0.14
N VAL A 193 -9.38 8.00 -1.00
CA VAL A 193 -10.27 7.52 -2.05
C VAL A 193 -10.28 6.00 -2.00
N GLY A 194 -11.46 5.41 -1.81
CA GLY A 194 -11.63 3.95 -1.84
C GLY A 194 -12.43 3.55 -3.06
N ILE A 195 -11.87 2.65 -3.84
CA ILE A 195 -12.50 2.05 -5.00
C ILE A 195 -12.92 0.65 -4.61
N ASP A 196 -14.19 0.35 -4.79
CA ASP A 196 -14.79 -0.93 -4.42
C ASP A 196 -15.23 -1.68 -5.66
N ILE A 197 -14.54 -2.78 -6.00
CA ILE A 197 -14.80 -3.59 -7.20
C ILE A 197 -15.34 -4.96 -6.78
N GLU A 198 -16.58 -5.29 -7.15
CA GLU A 198 -17.13 -6.64 -6.96
C GLU A 198 -16.71 -7.56 -8.11
N TYR A 199 -16.11 -8.71 -7.76
CA TYR A 199 -15.73 -9.74 -8.73
C TYR A 199 -16.56 -11.03 -8.62
N SER A 200 -17.33 -11.22 -7.54
CA SER A 200 -17.89 -12.54 -7.21
C SER A 200 -19.40 -12.64 -7.40
N LYS A 201 -20.17 -11.66 -6.91
CA LYS A 201 -21.63 -11.72 -6.87
C LYS A 201 -22.30 -10.88 -7.95
N SER A 202 -21.65 -9.79 -8.34
CA SER A 202 -22.07 -8.90 -9.41
C SER A 202 -20.84 -8.30 -10.07
N LYS A 203 -21.04 -7.45 -11.08
CA LYS A 203 -19.97 -6.63 -11.66
C LYS A 203 -19.93 -5.22 -11.08
N ARG A 204 -20.67 -4.93 -10.02
CA ARG A 204 -20.76 -3.56 -9.49
C ARG A 204 -19.39 -3.02 -9.11
N ALA A 205 -19.17 -1.76 -9.46
CA ALA A 205 -18.01 -1.02 -9.00
C ALA A 205 -18.42 0.40 -8.60
N ALA A 206 -17.93 0.83 -7.45
CA ALA A 206 -18.24 2.13 -6.85
C ALA A 206 -16.98 2.74 -6.23
N PHE A 207 -17.03 4.04 -5.94
CA PHE A 207 -16.00 4.69 -5.15
C PHE A 207 -16.59 5.50 -4.01
N SER A 208 -15.78 5.75 -2.99
CA SER A 208 -16.07 6.65 -1.90
C SER A 208 -14.86 7.55 -1.64
N VAL A 209 -15.12 8.75 -1.13
CA VAL A 209 -14.10 9.75 -0.78
C VAL A 209 -14.34 10.14 0.67
N TRP A 210 -13.35 9.91 1.53
CA TRP A 210 -13.42 10.25 2.95
C TRP A 210 -12.55 11.45 3.29
N ARG A 211 -13.07 12.28 4.19
CA ARG A 211 -12.39 13.42 4.80
C ARG A 211 -12.67 13.44 6.29
N ALA A 212 -11.77 14.05 7.05
CA ALA A 212 -12.00 14.32 8.45
C ALA A 212 -12.75 15.65 8.60
N GLU A 213 -13.81 15.64 9.39
CA GLU A 213 -14.58 16.82 9.73
C GLU A 213 -14.65 16.97 11.25
N LEU A 214 -14.60 18.21 11.71
CA LEU A 214 -14.68 18.51 13.13
C LEU A 214 -16.16 18.54 13.55
N GLN A 215 -16.57 17.59 14.38
CA GLN A 215 -17.96 17.44 14.82
C GLN A 215 -18.08 17.56 16.35
N GLY A 216 -19.26 17.93 16.83
CA GLY A 216 -19.55 18.05 18.26
C GLY A 216 -19.68 19.50 18.77
N PRO A 217 -20.09 19.67 20.04
CA PRO A 217 -20.24 20.98 20.67
C PRO A 217 -18.87 21.64 20.89
N GLU A 218 -18.82 22.97 20.96
CA GLU A 218 -17.60 23.79 20.94
C GLU A 218 -16.52 23.44 21.97
N GLY A 219 -16.88 22.78 23.08
CA GLY A 219 -15.95 22.31 24.12
C GLY A 219 -15.58 20.81 24.07
N ASP A 220 -16.14 20.04 23.13
CA ASP A 220 -15.92 18.59 22.99
C ASP A 220 -15.91 18.20 21.50
N LYS A 221 -15.28 19.06 20.69
CA LYS A 221 -15.15 18.82 19.24
C LYS A 221 -14.15 17.68 19.01
N ALA A 222 -14.55 16.70 18.21
CA ALA A 222 -13.72 15.58 17.81
C ALA A 222 -13.66 15.50 16.28
N TRP A 223 -12.52 15.02 15.77
CA TRP A 223 -12.39 14.70 14.36
C TRP A 223 -13.12 13.39 14.06
N VAL A 224 -14.03 13.43 13.10
CA VAL A 224 -14.80 12.28 12.64
C VAL A 224 -14.55 12.12 11.15
N VAL A 225 -14.25 10.89 10.74
CA VAL A 225 -14.07 10.56 9.32
C VAL A 225 -15.42 10.19 8.73
N GLU A 226 -15.86 10.98 7.75
CA GLU A 226 -17.10 10.76 7.02
C GLU A 226 -16.86 10.76 5.51
N PRO A 227 -17.64 9.98 4.74
CA PRO A 227 -17.57 10.01 3.30
C PRO A 227 -18.23 11.30 2.78
N THR A 228 -17.45 12.18 2.15
CA THR A 228 -18.00 13.29 1.36
C THR A 228 -18.66 12.81 0.07
N VAL A 229 -18.20 11.66 -0.43
CA VAL A 229 -18.86 10.89 -1.49
C VAL A 229 -18.97 9.46 -0.99
N ALA A 230 -20.19 8.92 -0.94
CA ALA A 230 -20.44 7.56 -0.46
C ALA A 230 -20.97 6.68 -1.59
N ASP A 231 -20.28 5.56 -1.84
CA ASP A 231 -20.71 4.48 -2.73
C ASP A 231 -21.18 4.95 -4.13
N GLN A 232 -20.49 5.93 -4.71
CA GLN A 232 -20.81 6.44 -6.04
C GLN A 232 -20.52 5.37 -7.09
N ILE A 233 -21.58 4.85 -7.69
CA ILE A 233 -21.53 3.75 -8.65
C ILE A 233 -21.04 4.29 -9.99
N PHE A 234 -20.02 3.64 -10.54
CA PHE A 234 -19.56 3.88 -11.92
C PHE A 234 -19.77 2.66 -12.84
N ARG A 235 -19.97 1.46 -12.26
CA ARG A 235 -20.40 0.25 -12.97
C ARG A 235 -21.53 -0.43 -12.22
N ASN A 236 -22.62 -0.72 -12.92
CA ASN A 236 -23.81 -1.36 -12.35
C ASN A 236 -23.57 -2.87 -12.12
N ASP A 237 -24.52 -3.53 -11.45
CA ASP A 237 -24.44 -4.96 -11.14
C ASP A 237 -24.36 -5.87 -12.38
N ASP A 238 -24.97 -5.46 -13.49
CA ASP A 238 -24.95 -6.14 -14.79
C ASP A 238 -23.63 -5.95 -15.55
N GLY A 239 -22.79 -5.00 -15.12
CA GLY A 239 -21.53 -4.64 -15.77
C GLY A 239 -21.65 -3.53 -16.79
N GLU A 240 -22.83 -2.92 -16.94
CA GLU A 240 -23.03 -1.75 -17.79
C GLU A 240 -22.57 -0.47 -17.08
N PRO A 241 -22.17 0.58 -17.82
CA PRO A 241 -21.79 1.86 -17.24
C PRO A 241 -22.96 2.50 -16.50
N HIS A 242 -22.68 3.20 -15.40
CA HIS A 242 -23.70 3.94 -14.68
C HIS A 242 -24.32 5.06 -15.54
N SER A 243 -25.60 5.39 -15.29
CA SER A 243 -26.37 6.36 -16.09
C SER A 243 -25.79 7.78 -16.04
N ASP A 244 -25.32 8.20 -14.87
CA ASP A 244 -24.58 9.44 -14.70
C ASP A 244 -23.10 9.23 -15.01
N GLN A 245 -22.77 9.37 -16.28
CA GLN A 245 -21.41 9.22 -16.80
C GLN A 245 -20.52 10.45 -16.54
N LYS A 246 -21.11 11.60 -16.22
CA LYS A 246 -20.40 12.87 -15.99
C LYS A 246 -20.07 13.10 -14.52
N ALA A 247 -20.86 12.54 -13.61
CA ALA A 247 -20.41 12.35 -12.23
C ALA A 247 -19.07 11.62 -12.20
N GLY A 248 -18.28 11.83 -11.16
CA GLY A 248 -16.96 11.25 -11.07
C GLY A 248 -16.21 11.68 -9.81
N LEU A 249 -15.00 11.15 -9.68
CA LEU A 249 -14.07 11.55 -8.64
C LEU A 249 -13.63 12.99 -8.90
N ASN A 250 -13.85 13.87 -7.93
CA ASN A 250 -13.32 15.23 -7.94
C ASN A 250 -12.46 15.42 -6.67
N LEU A 251 -11.20 15.77 -6.89
CA LEU A 251 -10.22 16.12 -5.86
C LEU A 251 -9.80 17.56 -6.09
N ARG A 252 -9.73 18.35 -5.03
CA ARG A 252 -9.25 19.72 -5.14
C ARG A 252 -7.74 19.72 -5.19
N LEU A 253 -7.15 20.70 -5.86
CA LEU A 253 -5.69 20.84 -5.90
C LEU A 253 -5.13 20.97 -4.47
N GLU A 254 -5.82 21.69 -3.58
CA GLU A 254 -5.49 21.79 -2.15
C GLU A 254 -5.42 20.45 -1.39
N ASP A 255 -5.99 19.36 -1.91
CA ASP A 255 -5.92 18.04 -1.27
C ASP A 255 -4.52 17.42 -1.34
N PHE A 256 -3.73 17.85 -2.33
CA PHE A 256 -2.42 17.28 -2.63
C PHE A 256 -1.28 17.83 -1.76
N ALA A 257 -1.61 18.66 -0.75
CA ALA A 257 -0.66 19.06 0.29
C ALA A 257 -1.33 19.20 1.67
N ASP A 258 -0.51 19.22 2.72
CA ASP A 258 -0.97 19.47 4.08
C ASP A 258 -1.36 20.94 4.27
N GLU A 259 -2.16 21.22 5.31
CA GLU A 259 -2.71 22.57 5.53
C GLU A 259 -1.64 23.66 5.63
N ARG A 260 -0.47 23.37 6.20
CA ARG A 260 0.60 24.37 6.32
C ARG A 260 1.19 24.71 4.97
N THR A 261 1.33 23.71 4.10
CA THR A 261 1.80 23.89 2.73
C THR A 261 0.77 24.64 1.89
N CYS A 262 -0.52 24.32 1.98
CA CYS A 262 -1.55 25.04 1.22
C CYS A 262 -1.57 26.53 1.55
N ARG A 263 -1.35 26.92 2.81
CA ARG A 263 -1.30 28.33 3.25
C ARG A 263 -0.16 29.16 2.62
N THR A 264 0.86 28.52 2.02
CA THR A 264 1.94 29.25 1.35
C THR A 264 1.64 29.61 -0.10
N PHE A 265 0.49 29.18 -0.62
CA PHE A 265 0.04 29.43 -1.99
C PHE A 265 -1.32 30.11 -1.94
N GLU A 266 -1.50 31.16 -2.74
CA GLU A 266 -2.79 31.81 -2.97
C GLU A 266 -3.48 31.16 -4.18
N ASP A 267 -4.79 31.31 -4.36
CA ASP A 267 -5.53 30.90 -5.58
C ASP A 267 -5.19 29.48 -6.11
N ILE A 268 -5.51 28.44 -5.33
CA ILE A 268 -5.32 27.01 -5.69
C ILE A 268 -6.65 26.24 -5.75
N ASP A 269 -7.69 26.90 -6.27
CA ASP A 269 -9.10 26.44 -6.29
C ASP A 269 -9.41 25.46 -7.44
N GLU A 270 -8.40 25.00 -8.16
CA GLU A 270 -8.52 24.10 -9.30
C GLU A 270 -8.89 22.68 -8.87
N ASP A 271 -9.65 22.00 -9.72
CA ASP A 271 -10.09 20.62 -9.49
C ASP A 271 -9.37 19.64 -10.42
N ILE A 272 -9.09 18.45 -9.88
CA ILE A 272 -8.68 17.25 -10.60
C ILE A 272 -9.90 16.32 -10.67
N SER A 273 -10.35 16.00 -11.88
CA SER A 273 -11.57 15.24 -12.08
C SER A 273 -11.38 13.98 -12.93
N VAL A 274 -11.95 12.87 -12.50
CA VAL A 274 -12.00 11.61 -13.26
C VAL A 274 -13.45 11.16 -13.33
N SER A 275 -14.01 11.16 -14.52
CA SER A 275 -15.42 10.81 -14.74
C SER A 275 -15.71 9.34 -14.47
N SER A 276 -16.96 9.02 -14.12
CA SER A 276 -17.44 7.65 -13.96
C SER A 276 -17.24 6.83 -15.23
N ASN A 277 -17.34 7.46 -16.42
CA ASN A 277 -17.03 6.78 -17.68
C ASN A 277 -15.54 6.44 -17.82
N GLU A 278 -14.63 7.32 -17.42
CA GLU A 278 -13.19 7.00 -17.39
C GLU A 278 -12.90 5.84 -16.42
N LEU A 279 -13.45 5.91 -15.19
CA LEU A 279 -13.31 4.83 -14.21
C LEU A 279 -13.85 3.49 -14.74
N TYR A 280 -15.00 3.51 -15.41
CA TYR A 280 -15.57 2.32 -16.06
C TYR A 280 -14.63 1.76 -17.13
N GLN A 281 -14.11 2.59 -18.02
CA GLN A 281 -13.19 2.18 -19.09
C GLN A 281 -11.89 1.60 -18.53
N TYR A 282 -11.32 2.21 -17.48
CA TYR A 282 -10.12 1.70 -16.84
C TYR A 282 -10.32 0.29 -16.30
N LEU A 283 -11.51 -0.01 -15.78
CA LEU A 283 -11.86 -1.32 -15.28
C LEU A 283 -12.04 -2.35 -16.41
N GLU A 284 -12.74 -1.99 -17.48
CA GLU A 284 -12.91 -2.87 -18.65
C GLU A 284 -11.55 -3.21 -19.31
N ASP A 285 -10.69 -2.21 -19.49
CA ASP A 285 -9.34 -2.41 -20.04
C ASP A 285 -8.49 -3.30 -19.13
N ALA A 286 -8.55 -3.08 -17.81
CA ALA A 286 -7.84 -3.89 -16.83
C ALA A 286 -8.29 -5.36 -16.85
N GLU A 287 -9.61 -5.61 -16.95
CA GLU A 287 -10.14 -6.96 -17.10
C GLU A 287 -9.75 -7.61 -18.44
N ALA A 288 -9.75 -6.84 -19.53
CA ALA A 288 -9.34 -7.34 -20.85
C ALA A 288 -7.86 -7.76 -20.87
N ILE A 289 -6.97 -6.93 -20.31
CA ILE A 289 -5.53 -7.23 -20.19
C ILE A 289 -5.33 -8.48 -19.32
N ALA A 290 -6.05 -8.60 -18.20
CA ALA A 290 -5.96 -9.78 -17.34
C ALA A 290 -6.39 -11.06 -18.09
N LYS A 291 -7.50 -11.03 -18.84
CA LYS A 291 -7.99 -12.14 -19.67
C LYS A 291 -6.98 -12.53 -20.76
N MET A 292 -6.36 -11.56 -21.43
CA MET A 292 -5.33 -11.83 -22.43
C MET A 292 -4.10 -12.51 -21.82
N ALA A 293 -3.63 -12.01 -20.67
CA ALA A 293 -2.47 -12.56 -20.00
C ALA A 293 -2.69 -14.00 -19.50
N ASP A 294 -3.94 -14.39 -19.19
CA ASP A 294 -4.28 -15.74 -18.75
C ASP A 294 -4.56 -16.70 -19.91
N SER A 295 -5.05 -16.19 -21.05
CA SER A 295 -5.28 -16.97 -22.28
C SER A 295 -4.04 -17.19 -23.13
N THR A 296 -2.97 -16.41 -22.91
CA THR A 296 -1.68 -16.60 -23.57
C THR A 296 -0.96 -17.84 -23.00
N GLN A 297 -1.47 -19.04 -23.27
CA GLN A 297 -0.66 -20.24 -23.31
C GLN A 297 0.36 -20.03 -24.44
N THR A 298 1.53 -19.53 -24.06
CA THR A 298 2.59 -19.12 -24.98
C THR A 298 2.82 -20.20 -26.03
N GLU A 299 2.69 -19.85 -27.32
CA GLU A 299 3.28 -20.65 -28.40
C GLU A 299 4.76 -20.84 -28.04
N ARG A 300 5.10 -22.06 -27.63
CA ARG A 300 6.48 -22.40 -27.26
C ARG A 300 7.32 -22.22 -28.52
N ASN A 301 8.03 -21.09 -28.59
CA ASN A 301 9.07 -20.86 -29.60
C ASN A 301 9.88 -22.16 -29.77
N PRO A 302 10.12 -22.63 -31.01
CA PRO A 302 10.68 -23.95 -31.25
C PRO A 302 12.03 -24.09 -30.56
N ARG A 303 12.03 -24.82 -29.43
CA ARG A 303 13.14 -25.53 -28.74
C ARG A 303 14.54 -24.90 -28.75
N ILE A 304 14.69 -23.57 -28.80
CA ILE A 304 15.97 -22.93 -28.49
C ILE A 304 16.16 -22.97 -26.97
N LYS A 305 17.23 -23.63 -26.52
CA LYS A 305 17.56 -23.72 -25.09
C LYS A 305 17.87 -22.31 -24.56
N LYS A 306 16.97 -21.78 -23.73
CA LYS A 306 17.25 -20.57 -22.92
C LYS A 306 18.33 -20.93 -21.90
N ARG A 307 19.50 -20.31 -21.96
CA ARG A 307 20.54 -20.44 -20.92
C ARG A 307 20.30 -19.39 -19.85
N ARG A 308 20.16 -19.81 -18.59
CA ARG A 308 20.20 -18.89 -17.45
C ARG A 308 21.64 -18.40 -17.31
N ARG A 309 21.83 -17.09 -17.20
CA ARG A 309 23.15 -16.50 -16.91
C ARG A 309 23.55 -16.95 -15.50
N THR A 310 24.75 -17.50 -15.35
CA THR A 310 25.37 -17.70 -14.03
C THR A 310 25.65 -16.33 -13.45
N GLN A 311 25.30 -16.10 -12.18
CA GLN A 311 25.66 -14.86 -11.48
C GLN A 311 27.18 -14.69 -11.59
N THR A 312 27.63 -13.59 -12.18
CA THR A 312 29.05 -13.25 -12.15
C THR A 312 29.42 -13.05 -10.68
N PRO A 313 30.54 -13.63 -10.19
CA PRO A 313 31.01 -13.35 -8.84
C PRO A 313 31.11 -11.84 -8.61
N GLU A 314 30.87 -11.39 -7.37
CA GLU A 314 31.13 -10.01 -6.99
C GLU A 314 32.59 -9.68 -7.31
N GLU A 315 32.78 -8.62 -8.10
CA GLU A 315 34.11 -8.11 -8.43
C GLU A 315 34.71 -7.60 -7.11
N GLN A 316 35.67 -8.33 -6.56
CA GLN A 316 36.45 -7.87 -5.42
C GLN A 316 37.44 -6.87 -5.96
N LEU A 317 37.09 -5.58 -5.92
CA LEU A 317 38.04 -4.51 -6.18
C LEU A 317 39.12 -4.59 -5.09
N ASP A 318 40.30 -5.07 -5.46
CA ASP A 318 41.47 -4.96 -4.61
C ASP A 318 42.21 -3.65 -4.87
N ASP A 319 43.15 -3.28 -4.01
CA ASP A 319 43.91 -2.02 -4.13
C ASP A 319 44.67 -1.92 -5.47
N CYS A 320 44.91 -3.05 -6.18
CA CYS A 320 45.55 -3.04 -7.50
C CYS A 320 44.56 -2.68 -8.61
N ASP A 321 43.28 -3.03 -8.45
CA ASP A 321 42.20 -2.64 -9.37
C ASP A 321 41.91 -1.14 -9.29
N GLU A 322 41.92 -0.53 -8.10
CA GLU A 322 41.78 0.94 -7.96
C GLU A 322 42.87 1.72 -8.71
N ASP A 323 44.13 1.25 -8.62
CA ASP A 323 45.26 1.85 -9.34
C ASP A 323 45.12 1.73 -10.87
N ALA A 324 44.45 0.67 -11.35
CA ALA A 324 44.16 0.49 -12.77
C ALA A 324 43.05 1.44 -13.23
N TYR A 325 41.96 1.56 -12.45
CA TYR A 325 40.88 2.50 -12.73
C TYR A 325 41.34 3.96 -12.69
N ALA A 326 42.20 4.32 -11.71
CA ALA A 326 42.77 5.66 -11.63
C ALA A 326 43.63 6.01 -12.86
N LYS A 327 44.40 5.05 -13.38
CA LYS A 327 45.17 5.23 -14.63
C LYS A 327 44.26 5.37 -15.84
N ASP A 328 43.20 4.58 -15.93
CA ASP A 328 42.23 4.67 -17.03
C ASP A 328 41.46 6.00 -16.98
N GLU A 329 41.06 6.48 -15.81
CA GLU A 329 40.46 7.81 -15.63
C GLU A 329 41.42 8.95 -16.02
N GLU A 330 42.70 8.84 -15.65
CA GLU A 330 43.72 9.81 -16.04
C GLU A 330 43.96 9.80 -17.56
N HIS A 331 43.97 8.62 -18.19
CA HIS A 331 44.10 8.46 -19.63
C HIS A 331 42.89 9.02 -20.40
N VAL A 332 41.66 8.81 -19.88
CA VAL A 332 40.44 9.37 -20.45
C VAL A 332 40.39 10.89 -20.29
N SER A 333 40.83 11.42 -19.15
CA SER A 333 40.93 12.87 -18.91
C SER A 333 41.94 13.53 -19.85
N LYS A 334 43.16 12.97 -19.98
CA LYS A 334 44.17 13.45 -20.94
C LYS A 334 43.68 13.44 -22.38
N ARG A 335 42.87 12.46 -22.78
CA ARG A 335 42.23 12.42 -24.11
C ARG A 335 41.20 13.53 -24.28
N ARG A 336 40.34 13.78 -23.28
CA ARG A 336 39.38 14.90 -23.31
C ARG A 336 40.07 16.24 -23.48
N ASP A 337 41.16 16.47 -22.76
CA ASP A 337 41.90 17.74 -22.81
C ASP A 337 42.58 17.97 -24.17
N LEU A 338 43.03 16.89 -24.82
CA LEU A 338 43.60 16.95 -26.17
C LEU A 338 42.55 17.21 -27.26
N ASP A 339 41.34 16.65 -27.12
CA ASP A 339 40.25 16.88 -28.07
C ASP A 339 39.71 18.32 -28.00
N ASP A 340 39.66 18.92 -26.80
CA ASP A 340 39.16 20.30 -26.59
C ASP A 340 40.15 21.37 -27.10
N ALA A 341 41.45 21.07 -27.13
CA ALA A 341 42.48 21.95 -27.69
C ALA A 341 42.40 22.10 -29.23
N SER A 342 41.61 21.26 -29.91
CA SER A 342 41.44 21.32 -31.37
C SER A 342 40.37 22.31 -31.84
N TYR A 343 39.58 22.90 -30.94
CA TYR A 343 38.52 23.83 -31.31
C TYR A 343 39.08 25.23 -31.66
N LYS A 344 39.44 25.44 -32.93
CA LYS A 344 39.71 26.78 -33.46
C LYS A 344 38.40 27.50 -33.80
N ARG A 345 38.06 28.51 -33.02
CA ARG A 345 36.96 29.46 -33.28
C ARG A 345 37.21 30.19 -34.61
N SER A 346 36.51 29.81 -35.67
CA SER A 346 36.47 30.55 -36.93
C SER A 346 35.71 31.87 -36.71
N SER A 347 36.44 32.98 -36.79
CA SER A 347 35.86 34.33 -36.87
C SER A 347 35.28 34.53 -38.28
N SER A 348 33.96 34.64 -38.40
CA SER A 348 33.30 35.14 -39.59
C SER A 348 32.97 36.63 -39.39
N GLU A 349 33.78 37.50 -39.99
CA GLU A 349 33.37 38.87 -40.31
C GLU A 349 32.32 38.80 -41.42
N TYR A 350 31.12 39.31 -41.18
CA TYR A 350 30.21 39.74 -42.24
C TYR A 350 30.43 41.24 -42.46
N THR A 351 30.64 41.58 -43.72
CA THR A 351 30.72 42.94 -44.26
C THR A 351 29.35 43.60 -44.30
#